data_AF-A0AAE0SVA7-F1
#
_entry.id   AF-A0AAE0SVA7-F1
#
_cell.length_a   1.000
_cell.length_b   1.000
_cell.length_c   1.000
_cell.angle_alpha   90.00
_cell.angle_beta   90.00
_cell.angle_gamma   90.00
#
_symmetry.space_group_name_H-M   'P 1'
#
loop_
_entity.id
_entity.type
_entity.pdbx_description
1 polymer ?
#
loop_
_entity_poly.entity_id
_entity_poly.type
_entity_poly.pdbx_seq_one_letter_code
_entity_poly.pdbx_strand_id
1 'polypeptide(L)'
;MKANFCIAVIAVCITKALCSCFIGPIQMETTISGKIRKYCEYEGVKMMTGARFDTLDCLRCTCRENGLQCCGIGYKAGVKEPTSGCEMIHDGCQPLFVKSKDHTKLCET
;
A
#
# COMPACT_ATOMS: atom_id res chain seq x y z
N MET A 1 -41.34 16.39 -22.35
CA MET A 1 -40.02 16.81 -22.84
C MET A 1 -39.19 17.30 -21.64
N LYS A 2 -37.92 16.86 -21.57
CA LYS A 2 -36.85 17.21 -20.60
C LYS A 2 -37.02 16.55 -19.22
N ALA A 3 -36.44 15.38 -18.92
CA ALA A 3 -35.03 14.95 -18.91
C ALA A 3 -34.13 15.77 -17.98
N ASN A 4 -33.46 15.04 -17.07
CA ASN A 4 -32.25 15.36 -16.30
C ASN A 4 -32.38 16.14 -14.99
N PHE A 5 -32.36 15.42 -13.85
CA PHE A 5 -31.55 15.81 -12.68
C PHE A 5 -31.37 14.69 -11.62
N CYS A 6 -31.01 13.45 -12.01
CA CYS A 6 -30.77 12.38 -11.01
C CYS A 6 -29.46 11.59 -11.24
N ILE A 7 -28.48 12.16 -11.95
CA ILE A 7 -27.19 11.51 -12.18
C ILE A 7 -26.11 12.49 -11.75
N ALA A 8 -25.58 12.36 -10.53
CA ALA A 8 -24.20 12.73 -10.17
C ALA A 8 -23.95 12.77 -8.65
N VAL A 9 -24.38 11.78 -7.86
CA VAL A 9 -23.74 11.58 -6.54
C VAL A 9 -23.71 10.10 -6.18
N ILE A 10 -23.20 9.26 -7.07
CA ILE A 10 -22.50 8.05 -6.60
C ILE A 10 -21.09 8.53 -6.27
N ALA A 11 -20.98 9.25 -5.14
CA ALA A 11 -19.71 9.45 -4.48
C ALA A 11 -19.26 8.05 -4.08
N VAL A 12 -18.45 7.44 -4.95
CA VAL A 12 -17.74 6.20 -4.67
C VAL A 12 -16.87 6.53 -3.46
N CYS A 13 -17.41 6.22 -2.27
CA CYS A 13 -16.64 6.05 -1.06
C CYS A 13 -15.68 4.90 -1.34
N ILE A 14 -14.55 5.21 -1.98
CA ILE A 14 -13.32 4.45 -1.80
C ILE A 14 -12.91 4.77 -0.36
N THR A 15 -13.64 4.19 0.59
CA THR A 15 -13.08 3.95 1.91
C THR A 15 -11.81 3.19 1.61
N LYS A 16 -10.66 3.82 1.87
CA LYS A 16 -9.40 3.10 1.94
C LYS A 16 -9.59 2.13 3.09
N ALA A 17 -10.14 0.96 2.77
CA ALA A 17 -10.23 -0.15 3.70
C ALA A 17 -8.81 -0.27 4.24
N LEU A 18 -8.68 -0.17 5.56
CA LEU A 18 -7.42 -0.35 6.29
C LEU A 18 -6.98 -1.83 6.22
N CYS A 19 -7.20 -2.48 5.07
CA CYS A 19 -6.57 -3.72 4.76
C CYS A 19 -5.07 -3.43 4.71
N SER A 20 -4.31 -4.22 5.45
CA SER A 20 -2.86 -4.21 5.38
C SER A 20 -2.36 -4.39 3.95
N CYS A 21 -3.20 -4.85 3.02
CA CYS A 21 -2.87 -4.95 1.61
C CYS A 21 -3.96 -4.36 0.69
N PHE A 22 -3.55 -3.81 -0.44
CA PHE A 22 -4.41 -3.55 -1.58
C PHE A 22 -3.92 -4.33 -2.82
N ILE A 23 -4.85 -4.63 -3.73
CA ILE A 23 -4.57 -5.29 -5.00
C ILE A 23 -5.06 -4.41 -6.14
N GLY A 24 -4.18 -4.12 -7.09
CA GLY A 24 -4.49 -3.42 -8.33
C GLY A 24 -4.51 -4.39 -9.53
N PRO A 25 -5.27 -4.06 -10.60
CA PRO A 25 -5.37 -4.92 -11.78
C PRO A 25 -4.04 -5.00 -12.54
N ILE A 26 -3.86 -6.09 -13.29
CA ILE A 26 -2.81 -6.18 -14.29
C ILE A 26 -3.22 -5.44 -15.57
N GLN A 27 -2.26 -4.76 -16.19
CA GLN A 27 -2.44 -4.07 -17.46
C GLN A 27 -1.73 -4.81 -18.58
N MET A 28 -2.21 -4.61 -19.80
CA MET A 28 -1.68 -5.24 -21.00
C MET A 28 -1.48 -4.20 -22.09
N GLU A 29 -0.38 -4.31 -22.82
CA GLU A 29 -0.07 -3.48 -23.97
C GLU A 29 0.39 -4.36 -25.13
N THR A 30 -0.18 -4.13 -26.31
CA THR A 30 0.22 -4.81 -27.54
C THR A 30 1.24 -3.94 -28.26
N THR A 31 2.44 -4.46 -28.42
CA THR A 31 3.51 -3.80 -29.18
C THR A 31 3.24 -3.80 -30.68
N ILE A 32 3.96 -2.97 -31.43
CA ILE A 32 3.85 -2.88 -32.90
C ILE A 32 4.09 -4.24 -33.58
N SER A 33 4.91 -5.12 -32.99
CA SER A 33 5.15 -6.48 -33.49
C SER A 33 4.06 -7.50 -33.13
N GLY A 34 2.98 -7.08 -32.46
CA GLY A 34 1.91 -7.96 -31.98
C GLY A 34 2.25 -8.68 -30.66
N LYS A 35 3.42 -8.45 -30.07
CA LYS A 35 3.77 -9.05 -28.77
C LYS A 35 2.99 -8.37 -27.65
N ILE A 36 2.38 -9.18 -26.79
CA ILE A 36 1.67 -8.73 -25.59
C ILE A 36 2.67 -8.56 -24.44
N ARG A 37 2.65 -7.40 -23.78
CA ARG A 37 3.40 -7.12 -22.56
C ARG A 37 2.44 -6.92 -21.42
N LYS A 38 2.60 -7.70 -20.36
CA LYS A 38 1.89 -7.50 -19.09
C LYS A 38 2.72 -6.62 -18.16
N TYR A 39 2.06 -5.69 -17.48
CA TYR A 39 2.71 -4.81 -16.52
C TYR A 39 1.71 -4.38 -15.44
N CYS A 40 2.23 -3.90 -14.32
CA CYS A 40 1.46 -3.19 -13.33
C CYS A 40 1.77 -1.70 -13.42
N GLU A 41 0.87 -0.87 -12.91
CA GLU A 41 1.08 0.56 -12.79
C GLU A 41 0.89 0.99 -11.33
N TYR A 42 1.85 1.76 -10.82
CA TYR A 42 1.78 2.37 -9.49
C TYR A 42 2.19 3.83 -9.62
N GLU A 43 1.29 4.76 -9.27
CA GLU A 43 1.54 6.21 -9.32
C GLU A 43 2.13 6.68 -10.66
N GLY A 44 1.60 6.15 -11.77
CA GLY A 44 2.05 6.48 -13.13
C GLY A 44 3.32 5.76 -13.60
N VAL A 45 3.95 4.96 -12.73
CA VAL A 45 5.14 4.17 -13.09
C VAL A 45 4.73 2.77 -13.52
N LYS A 46 5.06 2.43 -14.78
CA LYS A 46 4.88 1.08 -15.32
C LYS A 46 6.01 0.16 -14.88
N MET A 47 5.66 -1.02 -14.40
CA MET A 47 6.59 -2.01 -13.89
C MET A 47 6.26 -3.40 -14.42
N MET A 48 7.29 -4.09 -14.89
CA MET A 48 7.14 -5.44 -15.44
C MET A 48 6.76 -6.43 -14.35
N THR A 49 6.10 -7.53 -14.74
CA THR A 49 5.87 -8.65 -13.85
C THR A 49 7.18 -9.14 -13.23
N GLY A 50 7.14 -9.45 -11.93
CA GLY A 50 8.31 -9.81 -11.12
C GLY A 50 8.95 -8.63 -10.38
N ALA A 51 8.61 -7.38 -10.74
CA ALA A 51 9.09 -6.21 -10.01
C ALA A 51 8.62 -6.23 -8.55
N ARG A 52 9.51 -5.85 -7.64
CA ARG A 52 9.25 -5.71 -6.20
C ARG A 52 9.99 -4.49 -5.67
N PHE A 53 9.29 -3.66 -4.89
CA PHE A 53 9.82 -2.40 -4.38
C PHE A 53 9.06 -1.98 -3.12
N ASP A 54 9.70 -1.13 -2.33
CA ASP A 54 9.13 -0.54 -1.13
C ASP A 54 8.84 0.95 -1.37
N THR A 55 7.74 1.45 -0.84
CA THR A 55 7.34 2.86 -0.92
C THR A 55 7.71 3.60 0.37
N LEU A 56 7.79 4.93 0.30
CA LEU A 56 7.98 5.78 1.48
C LEU A 56 6.81 5.69 2.46
N ASP A 57 5.63 5.32 1.96
CA ASP A 57 4.44 5.02 2.75
C ASP A 57 4.49 3.65 3.43
N CYS A 58 5.65 2.99 3.48
CA CYS A 58 5.83 1.70 4.14
C CYS A 58 4.90 0.62 3.58
N LEU A 59 4.78 0.60 2.26
CA LEU A 59 4.15 -0.48 1.52
C LEU A 59 5.23 -1.24 0.75
N ARG A 60 5.15 -2.56 0.77
CA ARG A 60 5.89 -3.44 -0.11
C ARG A 60 4.98 -3.88 -1.24
N CYS A 61 5.32 -3.45 -2.44
CA CYS A 61 4.59 -3.75 -3.65
C CYS A 61 5.30 -4.84 -4.46
N THR A 62 4.51 -5.72 -5.08
CA THR A 62 5.00 -6.78 -5.98
C THR A 62 4.05 -6.87 -7.16
N CYS A 63 4.58 -6.69 -8.37
CA CYS A 63 3.83 -6.91 -9.60
C CYS A 63 3.84 -8.41 -9.94
N ARG A 64 2.69 -9.06 -9.81
CA ARG A 64 2.49 -10.49 -10.09
C ARG A 64 1.74 -10.68 -11.40
N GLU A 65 1.67 -11.92 -11.88
CA GLU A 65 0.92 -12.29 -13.10
C GLU A 65 -0.58 -11.96 -13.04
N ASN A 66 -1.12 -11.79 -11.84
CA ASN A 66 -2.53 -11.47 -11.61
C ASN A 66 -2.77 -10.00 -11.19
N GLY A 67 -1.72 -9.17 -11.10
CA GLY A 67 -1.86 -7.75 -10.75
C GLY A 67 -0.82 -7.27 -9.74
N LEU A 68 -0.98 -6.01 -9.35
CA LEU A 68 -0.14 -5.37 -8.34
C LEU A 68 -0.64 -5.73 -6.95
N GLN A 69 0.21 -6.28 -6.09
CA GLN A 69 -0.12 -6.46 -4.68
C GLN A 69 0.79 -5.58 -3.85
N CYS A 70 0.21 -4.69 -3.04
CA CYS A 70 0.95 -3.81 -2.14
C CYS A 70 0.47 -4.03 -0.71
N CYS A 71 1.39 -4.31 0.21
CA CYS A 71 1.09 -4.58 1.61
C CYS A 71 1.92 -3.71 2.56
N GLY A 72 1.34 -3.26 3.66
CA GLY A 72 2.00 -2.60 4.76
C GLY A 72 3.16 -3.42 5.30
N ILE A 73 4.29 -2.76 5.51
CA ILE A 73 5.48 -3.29 6.16
C ILE A 73 5.80 -2.49 7.42
N GLY A 74 6.55 -3.11 8.32
CA GLY A 74 6.99 -2.46 9.55
C GLY A 74 5.79 -2.02 10.41
N TYR A 75 5.71 -0.74 10.79
CA TYR A 75 4.59 -0.27 11.61
C TYR A 75 3.22 -0.42 10.89
N LYS A 76 3.17 -0.28 9.56
CA LYS A 76 1.94 -0.50 8.77
C LYS A 76 1.57 -1.97 8.59
N ALA A 77 2.44 -2.91 8.96
CA ALA A 77 2.07 -4.32 8.96
C ALA A 77 1.06 -4.65 10.07
N GLY A 78 0.99 -3.83 11.13
CA GLY A 78 0.03 -4.02 12.23
C GLY A 78 0.30 -5.26 13.08
N VAL A 79 1.51 -5.82 13.04
CA VAL A 79 1.87 -7.09 13.70
C VAL A 79 2.51 -6.92 15.07
N LYS A 80 2.89 -5.70 15.46
CA LYS A 80 3.53 -5.44 16.75
C LYS A 80 2.75 -4.34 17.49
N GLU A 81 2.45 -4.59 18.74
CA GLU A 81 1.86 -3.61 19.65
C GLU A 81 2.83 -3.31 20.78
N PRO A 82 2.87 -2.06 21.29
CA PRO A 82 3.69 -1.74 22.44
C PRO A 82 3.19 -2.45 23.69
N THR A 83 4.12 -2.94 24.51
CA THR A 83 3.82 -3.48 25.84
C THR A 83 3.46 -2.35 26.83
N SER A 84 2.89 -2.70 27.99
CA SER A 84 2.50 -1.70 29.00
C SER A 84 3.69 -0.84 29.44
N GLY A 85 3.53 0.48 29.40
CA GLY A 85 4.59 1.44 29.73
C GLY A 85 5.58 1.72 28.58
N CYS A 86 5.27 1.22 27.38
CA CYS A 86 6.01 1.48 26.15
C CYS A 86 5.12 2.19 25.12
N GLU A 87 5.78 2.91 24.22
CA GLU A 87 5.17 3.57 23.07
C GLU A 87 5.90 3.16 21.80
N MET A 88 5.17 3.11 20.69
CA MET A 88 5.75 2.90 19.37
C MET A 88 6.03 4.25 18.71
N ILE A 89 7.29 4.45 18.33
CA ILE A 89 7.72 5.55 17.46
C ILE A 89 7.97 4.97 16.05
N HIS A 90 7.57 5.71 15.02
CA HIS A 90 7.79 5.32 13.63
C HIS A 90 9.12 5.90 13.14
N ASP A 91 10.18 5.09 13.10
CA ASP A 91 11.48 5.45 12.52
C ASP A 91 11.55 4.95 11.07
N GLY A 92 11.18 5.83 10.14
CA GLY A 92 10.85 5.43 8.77
C GLY A 92 9.74 4.38 8.79
N CYS A 93 10.02 3.19 8.25
CA CYS A 93 9.08 2.07 8.33
C CYS A 93 9.28 1.18 9.55
N GLN A 94 10.40 1.29 10.25
CA GLN A 94 10.68 0.42 11.39
C GLN A 94 9.96 0.93 12.64
N PRO A 95 9.20 0.06 13.34
CA PRO A 95 8.64 0.40 14.63
C PRO A 95 9.75 0.35 15.69
N LEU A 96 9.96 1.47 16.38
CA LEU A 96 10.85 1.57 17.53
C LEU A 96 10.01 1.61 18.81
N PHE A 97 10.27 0.70 19.76
CA PHE A 97 9.57 0.69 21.04
C PHE A 97 10.42 1.38 22.08
N VAL A 98 9.88 2.43 22.68
CA VAL A 98 10.56 3.23 23.71
C VAL A 98 9.72 3.31 24.96
N LYS A 99 10.33 3.57 26.11
CA LYS A 99 9.60 3.72 27.38
C LYS A 99 8.75 4.99 27.33
N SER A 100 7.46 4.92 27.66
CA SER A 100 6.56 6.10 27.67
C SER A 100 7.05 7.23 28.58
N LYS A 101 7.81 6.90 29.62
CA LYS A 101 8.37 7.89 30.56
C LYS A 101 9.71 8.49 30.11
N ASP A 102 10.39 7.85 29.16
CA ASP A 102 11.73 8.24 28.69
C ASP A 102 11.97 7.69 27.28
N HIS A 103 11.70 8.51 26.27
CA HIS A 103 11.78 8.12 24.86
C HIS A 103 13.23 7.92 24.37
N THR A 104 14.24 8.21 25.21
CA THR A 104 15.64 7.92 24.90
C THR A 104 16.03 6.47 25.21
N LYS A 105 15.17 5.75 25.96
CA LYS A 105 15.40 4.36 26.33
C LYS A 105 14.49 3.44 25.54
N LEU A 106 15.10 2.45 24.90
CA LEU A 106 14.38 1.34 24.27
C LEU A 106 13.59 0.56 25.33
N CYS A 107 12.44 0.05 24.91
CA CYS A 107 11.78 -1.02 25.64
C CYS A 107 12.47 -2.35 25.36
N GLU A 108 12.71 -3.11 26.41
CA GLU A 108 13.17 -4.49 26.28
C GLU A 108 11.98 -5.31 25.73
N THR A 109 12.17 -5.89 24.54
CA THR A 109 11.21 -6.81 23.89
C THR A 109 11.03 -8.10 24.66
#